data_AF-A0A9E2KQR2-F1
#
_entry.id   AF-A0A9E2KQR2-F1
#
_cell.length_a   1.000
_cell.length_b   1.000
_cell.length_c   1.000
_cell.angle_alpha   90.00
_cell.angle_beta   90.00
_cell.angle_gamma   90.00
#
_symmetry.space_group_name_H-M   'P 1'
#
loop_
_entity.id
_entity.type
_entity.pdbx_description
1 polymer ?
#
loop_
_entity_poly.entity_id
_entity_poly.type
_entity_poly.pdbx_seq_one_letter_code
_entity_poly.pdbx_strand_id
1 'polypeptide(L)'
;MLYHGTTQLNARRIEKDGFHVPMLDILNVERNKRNWNKSIGSLGYGLYTFENDPQLAYEFASKFDPKNPVVFELPNIIPEKNLLDLTDPDTNLLFRKFCEDERNSKHGERIYDHVRHRGKVKSYAGVMTELFIIFLKKKYKITTLGVKRWTETDLPGVRYGVGANGIEVTVRNAQLINMGKINILRREDIYGS
;
A
#
# COMPACT_ATOMS: atom_id res chain seq x y z
N MET A 1 -13.39 -8.33 2.20
CA MET A 1 -12.21 -8.95 2.83
C MET A 1 -10.95 -8.33 2.25
N LEU A 2 -9.84 -8.37 2.97
CA LEU A 2 -8.52 -7.93 2.51
C LEU A 2 -7.55 -9.11 2.58
N TYR A 3 -6.68 -9.26 1.59
CA TYR A 3 -5.74 -10.39 1.50
C TYR A 3 -4.29 -9.88 1.45
N HIS A 4 -3.46 -10.32 2.39
CA HIS A 4 -2.04 -9.97 2.44
C HIS A 4 -1.17 -11.16 2.02
N GLY A 5 -0.49 -11.04 0.89
CA GLY A 5 0.51 -12.02 0.46
C GLY A 5 1.90 -11.73 1.02
N THR A 6 2.56 -12.75 1.56
CA THR A 6 3.93 -12.63 2.10
C THR A 6 4.72 -13.95 2.00
N THR A 7 6.00 -13.91 2.36
CA THR A 7 6.87 -15.10 2.39
C THR A 7 6.65 -15.91 3.67
N GLN A 8 6.91 -17.22 3.64
CA GLN A 8 6.77 -18.08 4.82
C GLN A 8 7.55 -17.58 6.05
N LEU A 9 8.74 -16.99 5.84
CA LEU A 9 9.55 -16.42 6.91
C LEU A 9 8.87 -15.22 7.57
N ASN A 10 8.28 -14.33 6.76
CA ASN A 10 7.57 -13.16 7.27
C ASN A 10 6.24 -13.56 7.93
N ALA A 11 5.54 -14.56 7.38
CA ALA A 11 4.34 -15.12 7.99
C ALA A 11 4.60 -15.59 9.42
N ARG A 12 5.65 -16.38 9.65
CA ARG A 12 6.04 -16.84 11.01
C ARG A 12 6.31 -15.69 11.97
N ARG A 13 6.89 -14.58 11.49
CA ARG A 13 7.11 -13.38 12.30
C ARG A 13 5.80 -12.68 12.62
N ILE A 14 4.91 -12.56 11.65
CA ILE A 14 3.58 -11.96 11.84
C ILE A 14 2.73 -12.77 12.81
N GLU A 15 2.77 -14.11 12.73
CA GLU A 15 2.06 -15.00 13.65
C GLU A 15 2.54 -14.83 15.09
N LYS A 16 3.85 -14.62 15.28
CA LYS A 16 4.46 -14.47 16.61
C LYS A 16 4.27 -13.07 17.20
N ASP A 17 4.57 -12.04 16.39
CA ASP A 17 4.75 -10.66 16.87
C ASP A 17 3.61 -9.73 16.42
N GLY A 18 2.68 -10.22 15.60
CA GLY A 18 1.63 -9.44 14.95
C GLY A 18 2.12 -8.64 13.74
N PHE A 19 1.19 -7.93 13.10
CA PHE A 19 1.54 -7.03 11.99
C PHE A 19 2.28 -5.79 12.49
N HIS A 20 3.33 -5.40 11.76
CA HIS A 20 4.06 -4.15 12.03
C HIS A 20 3.95 -3.19 10.84
N VAL A 21 3.10 -2.17 11.01
CA VAL A 21 2.97 -1.08 10.05
C VAL A 21 3.93 0.06 10.44
N PRO A 22 4.90 0.41 9.57
CA PRO A 22 5.78 1.53 9.86
C PRO A 22 5.01 2.84 9.83
N MET A 23 5.16 3.64 10.88
CA MET A 23 4.71 5.01 10.90
C MET A 23 5.91 5.90 10.57
N LEU A 24 5.98 6.42 9.35
CA LEU A 24 7.07 7.29 8.91
C LEU A 24 6.52 8.66 8.52
N ASP A 25 7.22 9.70 8.95
CA ASP A 25 6.91 11.08 8.61
C ASP A 25 7.70 11.49 7.37
N ILE A 26 7.03 11.50 6.21
CA ILE A 26 7.67 11.89 4.95
C ILE A 26 8.13 13.36 4.94
N LEU A 27 7.63 14.22 5.84
CA LEU A 27 8.08 15.62 5.93
C LEU A 27 9.46 15.75 6.58
N ASN A 28 9.84 14.79 7.41
CA ASN A 28 11.11 14.83 8.12
C ASN A 28 12.23 14.10 7.37
N VAL A 29 11.99 13.69 6.13
CA VAL A 29 12.92 12.92 5.29
C VAL A 29 14.15 13.72 4.93
N GLU A 30 13.98 15.01 4.67
CA GLU A 30 15.08 15.91 4.40
C GLU A 30 15.97 16.11 5.63
N ARG A 31 15.40 15.98 6.85
CA ARG A 31 16.08 16.26 8.13
C ARG A 31 16.65 15.01 8.79
N ASN A 32 16.00 13.85 8.66
CA ASN A 32 16.38 12.61 9.33
C ASN A 32 17.21 11.69 8.42
N LYS A 33 18.54 11.81 8.52
CA LYS A 33 19.49 10.97 7.79
C LYS A 33 19.53 9.49 8.22
N ARG A 34 18.98 9.11 9.39
CA ARG A 34 19.39 7.86 10.06
C ARG A 34 18.43 6.66 10.09
N ASN A 35 17.11 6.80 9.98
CA ASN A 35 16.20 5.66 10.24
C ASN A 35 15.15 5.42 9.15
N TRP A 36 15.60 5.20 7.92
CA TRP A 36 14.72 4.74 6.84
C TRP A 36 15.09 3.31 6.46
N ASN A 37 14.45 2.33 7.11
CA ASN A 37 14.65 0.91 6.85
C ASN A 37 13.54 0.29 6.00
N LYS A 38 12.51 1.06 5.62
CA LYS A 38 11.38 0.56 4.80
C LYS A 38 11.10 1.45 3.60
N SER A 39 10.85 0.81 2.47
CA SER A 39 10.64 1.47 1.19
C SER A 39 9.18 1.93 1.03
N ILE A 40 8.94 3.13 0.48
CA ILE A 40 7.59 3.61 0.14
C ILE A 40 7.09 2.88 -1.11
N GLY A 41 5.90 2.28 -1.04
CA GLY A 41 5.21 1.71 -2.21
C GLY A 41 4.29 2.73 -2.90
N SER A 42 3.60 2.31 -3.96
CA SER A 42 2.68 3.14 -4.79
C SER A 42 1.62 3.91 -3.99
N LEU A 43 1.05 3.26 -2.98
CA LEU A 43 0.05 3.82 -2.06
C LEU A 43 0.61 4.41 -0.75
N GLY A 44 1.93 4.62 -0.69
CA GLY A 44 2.60 5.17 0.49
C GLY A 44 3.15 4.10 1.46
N TYR A 45 3.14 4.39 2.75
CA TYR A 45 3.51 3.49 3.83
C TYR A 45 2.31 2.72 4.34
N GLY A 46 2.47 1.41 4.49
CA GLY A 46 1.52 0.59 5.21
C GLY A 46 1.71 -0.90 4.96
N LEU A 47 0.76 -1.68 5.43
CA LEU A 47 0.59 -3.07 5.07
C LEU A 47 -0.23 -3.15 3.79
N TYR A 48 0.37 -3.69 2.73
CA TYR A 48 -0.26 -3.84 1.43
C TYR A 48 -1.13 -5.09 1.38
N THR A 49 -2.36 -4.93 0.91
CA THR A 49 -3.37 -5.98 0.81
C THR A 49 -4.14 -5.84 -0.51
N PHE A 50 -4.85 -6.90 -0.91
CA PHE A 50 -5.75 -6.90 -2.06
C PHE A 50 -7.19 -7.08 -1.60
N GLU A 51 -8.11 -6.25 -2.08
CA GLU A 51 -9.51 -6.31 -1.69
C GLU A 51 -10.24 -7.42 -2.46
N ASN A 52 -10.86 -8.35 -1.74
CA ASN A 52 -11.66 -9.46 -2.29
C ASN A 52 -10.92 -10.34 -3.32
N ASP A 53 -9.59 -10.33 -3.33
CA ASP A 53 -8.77 -11.06 -4.31
C ASP A 53 -7.61 -11.81 -3.64
N PRO A 54 -7.85 -13.04 -3.13
CA PRO A 54 -6.80 -13.86 -2.54
C PRO A 54 -5.80 -14.37 -3.59
N GLN A 55 -6.21 -14.51 -4.85
CA GLN A 55 -5.36 -14.98 -5.93
C GLN A 55 -4.26 -13.96 -6.24
N LEU A 56 -4.63 -12.68 -6.38
CA LEU A 56 -3.67 -11.61 -6.62
C LEU A 56 -2.68 -11.46 -5.46
N ALA A 57 -3.14 -11.66 -4.21
CA ALA A 57 -2.28 -11.70 -3.04
C ALA A 57 -1.28 -12.88 -3.11
N TYR A 58 -1.73 -14.05 -3.50
CA TYR A 58 -0.88 -15.24 -3.68
C TYR A 58 0.16 -15.05 -4.79
N GLU A 59 -0.26 -14.53 -5.94
CA GLU A 59 0.63 -14.24 -7.07
C GLU A 59 1.68 -13.19 -6.70
N PHE A 60 1.29 -12.16 -5.94
CA PHE A 60 2.22 -11.18 -5.41
C PHE A 60 3.26 -11.82 -4.48
N ALA A 61 2.82 -12.65 -3.52
CA ALA A 61 3.72 -13.37 -2.61
C ALA A 61 4.68 -14.30 -3.35
N SER A 62 4.19 -14.98 -4.38
CA SER A 62 4.95 -15.94 -5.19
C SER A 62 6.11 -15.29 -5.94
N LYS A 63 6.08 -13.98 -6.20
CA LYS A 63 7.22 -13.23 -6.78
C LYS A 63 8.42 -13.17 -5.84
N PHE A 64 8.21 -13.31 -4.52
CA PHE A 64 9.26 -13.22 -3.50
C PHE A 64 9.61 -14.57 -2.88
N ASP A 65 8.64 -15.49 -2.78
CA ASP A 65 8.86 -16.86 -2.34
C ASP A 65 7.99 -17.81 -3.19
N PRO A 66 8.49 -18.28 -4.36
CA PRO A 66 7.73 -19.13 -5.27
C PRO A 66 7.36 -20.50 -4.69
N LYS A 67 8.07 -20.94 -3.64
CA LYS A 67 7.90 -22.27 -3.07
C LYS A 67 6.89 -22.28 -1.94
N ASN A 68 6.91 -21.26 -1.09
CA ASN A 68 6.07 -21.19 0.10
C ASN A 68 5.44 -19.80 0.27
N PRO A 69 4.63 -19.33 -0.70
CA PRO A 69 3.83 -18.12 -0.51
C PRO A 69 2.76 -18.37 0.57
N VAL A 70 2.52 -17.37 1.40
CA VAL A 70 1.50 -17.41 2.45
C VAL A 70 0.56 -16.22 2.25
N VAL A 71 -0.75 -16.46 2.34
CA VAL A 71 -1.77 -15.41 2.26
C VAL A 71 -2.51 -15.33 3.59
N PHE A 72 -2.56 -14.13 4.17
CA PHE A 72 -3.43 -13.83 5.30
C PHE A 72 -4.74 -13.21 4.79
N GLU A 73 -5.86 -13.73 5.24
CA GLU A 73 -7.18 -13.16 5.06
C GLU A 73 -7.55 -12.30 6.28
N LEU A 74 -7.86 -11.05 6.02
CA LEU A 74 -8.13 -10.01 7.01
C LEU A 74 -9.55 -9.45 6.79
N PRO A 75 -10.35 -9.22 7.85
CA PRO A 75 -11.57 -8.44 7.71
C PRO A 75 -11.24 -7.03 7.22
N ASN A 76 -12.13 -6.40 6.45
CA ASN A 76 -11.98 -4.98 6.13
C ASN A 76 -12.31 -4.16 7.39
N ILE A 77 -11.27 -3.63 8.00
CA ILE A 77 -11.25 -2.99 9.33
C ILE A 77 -11.11 -1.46 9.24
N ILE A 78 -11.00 -0.91 8.04
CA ILE A 78 -10.80 0.53 7.84
C ILE A 78 -12.17 1.20 7.73
N PRO A 79 -12.53 2.16 8.62
CA PRO A 79 -13.76 2.92 8.46
C PRO A 79 -13.74 3.72 7.16
N GLU A 80 -14.85 3.75 6.42
CA GLU A 80 -14.94 4.43 5.12
C GLU A 80 -14.52 5.90 5.20
N LYS A 81 -14.94 6.63 6.24
CA LYS A 81 -14.54 8.04 6.48
C LYS A 81 -13.03 8.24 6.68
N ASN A 82 -12.28 7.18 6.93
CA ASN A 82 -10.84 7.17 7.15
C ASN A 82 -10.08 6.47 6.01
N LEU A 83 -10.80 5.98 4.98
CA LEU A 83 -10.23 5.39 3.78
C LEU A 83 -10.07 6.48 2.71
N LEU A 84 -8.84 6.69 2.24
CA LEU A 84 -8.61 7.46 1.02
C LEU A 84 -8.86 6.53 -0.17
N ASP A 85 -10.06 6.58 -0.72
CA ASP A 85 -10.44 5.74 -1.85
C ASP A 85 -10.15 6.43 -3.19
N LEU A 86 -9.05 6.05 -3.84
CA LEU A 86 -8.69 6.53 -5.18
C LEU A 86 -9.34 5.72 -6.30
N THR A 87 -10.19 4.73 -5.99
CA THR A 87 -11.08 4.08 -6.97
C THR A 87 -12.34 4.92 -7.22
N ASP A 88 -12.71 5.76 -6.26
CA ASP A 88 -13.77 6.77 -6.39
C ASP A 88 -13.33 7.91 -7.33
N PRO A 89 -14.09 8.21 -8.41
CA PRO A 89 -13.71 9.23 -9.39
C PRO A 89 -13.50 10.63 -8.81
N ASP A 90 -14.32 11.04 -7.84
CA ASP A 90 -14.26 12.39 -7.28
C ASP A 90 -13.03 12.55 -6.38
N THR A 91 -12.79 11.58 -5.52
CA THR A 91 -11.59 11.53 -4.67
C THR A 91 -10.32 11.43 -5.51
N ASN A 92 -10.33 10.62 -6.57
CA ASN A 92 -9.22 10.52 -7.51
C ASN A 92 -8.98 11.84 -8.26
N LEU A 93 -10.03 12.56 -8.67
CA LEU A 93 -9.91 13.87 -9.28
C LEU A 93 -9.27 14.90 -8.33
N LEU A 94 -9.63 14.89 -7.05
CA LEU A 94 -9.01 15.75 -6.04
C LEU A 94 -7.52 15.42 -5.85
N PHE A 95 -7.17 14.13 -5.81
CA PHE A 95 -5.79 13.69 -5.74
C PHE A 95 -4.99 14.12 -6.97
N ARG A 96 -5.54 13.95 -8.18
CA ARG A 96 -4.91 14.40 -9.42
C ARG A 96 -4.66 15.90 -9.45
N LYS A 97 -5.66 16.71 -9.09
CA LYS A 97 -5.51 18.17 -8.97
C LYS A 97 -4.43 18.55 -7.95
N PHE A 98 -4.34 17.82 -6.84
CA PHE A 98 -3.26 18.03 -5.87
C PHE A 98 -1.88 17.72 -6.47
N CYS A 99 -1.76 16.65 -7.24
CA CYS A 99 -0.52 16.26 -7.91
C CYS A 99 -0.12 17.21 -9.05
N GLU A 100 -1.09 17.73 -9.80
CA GLU A 100 -0.90 18.65 -10.93
C GLU A 100 -0.58 20.09 -10.48
N ASP A 101 -0.85 20.43 -9.22
CA ASP A 101 -0.40 21.70 -8.63
C ASP A 101 1.14 21.79 -8.64
N GLU A 102 1.66 22.82 -9.30
CA GLU A 102 3.09 22.99 -9.56
C GLU A 102 3.93 22.97 -8.27
N ARG A 103 3.43 23.58 -7.20
CA ARG A 103 4.14 23.64 -5.92
C ARG A 103 4.22 22.26 -5.29
N ASN A 104 3.13 21.50 -5.30
CA ASN A 104 3.10 20.15 -4.76
C ASN A 104 3.95 19.18 -5.59
N SER A 105 3.87 19.22 -6.92
CA SER A 105 4.70 18.38 -7.80
C SER A 105 6.19 18.64 -7.56
N LYS A 106 6.62 19.92 -7.57
CA LYS A 106 8.02 20.28 -7.29
C LYS A 106 8.48 19.82 -5.92
N HIS A 107 7.60 19.85 -4.91
CA HIS A 107 7.91 19.35 -3.57
C HIS A 107 8.06 17.82 -3.58
N GLY A 108 7.14 17.11 -4.24
CA GLY A 108 7.19 15.67 -4.42
C GLY A 108 8.46 15.21 -5.12
N GLU A 109 8.83 15.87 -6.23
CA GLU A 109 10.04 15.59 -7.01
C GLU A 109 11.29 15.71 -6.15
N ARG A 110 11.42 16.79 -5.38
CA ARG A 110 12.56 16.99 -4.46
C ARG A 110 12.68 15.87 -3.45
N ILE A 111 11.57 15.48 -2.82
CA ILE A 111 11.57 14.36 -1.87
C ILE A 111 11.96 13.07 -2.59
N TYR A 112 11.31 12.76 -3.71
CA TYR A 112 11.53 11.54 -4.48
C TYR A 112 12.99 11.40 -4.94
N ASP A 113 13.58 12.46 -5.46
CA ASP A 113 14.98 12.48 -5.87
C ASP A 113 15.93 12.29 -4.69
N HIS A 114 15.61 12.88 -3.53
CA HIS A 114 16.43 12.69 -2.32
C HIS A 114 16.49 11.23 -1.86
N VAL A 115 15.45 10.45 -2.13
CA VAL A 115 15.25 9.13 -1.52
C VAL A 115 15.39 7.96 -2.48
N ARG A 116 15.13 8.17 -3.78
CA ARG A 116 15.25 7.13 -4.81
C ARG A 116 16.67 6.56 -4.86
N HIS A 117 17.68 7.43 -4.76
CA HIS A 117 19.10 7.05 -4.78
C HIS A 117 19.54 6.23 -3.56
N ARG A 118 18.70 6.17 -2.52
CA ARG A 118 18.96 5.39 -1.30
C ARG A 118 18.20 4.07 -1.28
N GLY A 119 17.49 3.70 -2.35
CA GLY A 119 16.67 2.48 -2.43
C GLY A 119 15.41 2.51 -1.56
N LYS A 120 15.02 3.69 -1.07
CA LYS A 120 14.01 3.85 -0.01
C LYS A 120 12.62 4.23 -0.54
N VAL A 121 12.47 4.35 -1.85
CA VAL A 121 11.17 4.55 -2.50
C VAL A 121 11.12 3.73 -3.77
N LYS A 122 10.01 3.01 -3.96
CA LYS A 122 9.72 2.25 -5.17
C LYS A 122 8.92 3.05 -6.19
N SER A 123 8.20 4.09 -5.76
CA SER A 123 7.29 4.83 -6.63
C SER A 123 7.14 6.31 -6.24
N TYR A 124 7.19 7.19 -7.25
CA TYR A 124 6.82 8.60 -7.13
C TYR A 124 5.37 8.77 -6.66
N ALA A 125 4.46 7.92 -7.13
CA ALA A 125 3.06 7.93 -6.71
C ALA A 125 2.91 7.75 -5.19
N GLY A 126 3.80 6.97 -4.58
CA GLY A 126 3.85 6.79 -3.14
C GLY A 126 4.18 8.06 -2.37
N VAL A 127 5.18 8.81 -2.85
CA VAL A 127 5.55 10.11 -2.28
C VAL A 127 4.38 11.09 -2.35
N MET A 128 3.74 11.18 -3.52
CA MET A 128 2.58 12.05 -3.71
C MET A 128 1.40 11.64 -2.84
N THR A 129 1.17 10.33 -2.68
CA THR A 129 0.14 9.80 -1.77
C THR A 129 0.38 10.24 -0.33
N GLU A 130 1.61 10.11 0.18
CA GLU A 130 1.96 10.56 1.53
C GLU A 130 1.79 12.07 1.71
N LEU A 131 2.23 12.87 0.74
CA LEU A 131 2.05 14.33 0.76
C LEU A 131 0.57 14.70 0.77
N PHE A 132 -0.27 14.00 0.01
CA PHE A 132 -1.70 14.23 -0.01
C PHE A 132 -2.35 13.86 1.32
N ILE A 133 -1.98 12.74 1.94
CA ILE A 133 -2.47 12.36 3.28
C ILE A 133 -2.13 13.44 4.31
N ILE A 134 -0.91 14.00 4.25
CA ILE A 134 -0.51 15.12 5.12
C ILE A 134 -1.37 16.35 4.85
N PHE A 135 -1.61 16.68 3.59
CA PHE A 135 -2.47 17.78 3.21
C PHE A 135 -3.89 17.62 3.76
N LEU A 136 -4.49 16.44 3.60
CA LEU A 136 -5.81 16.10 4.13
C LEU A 136 -5.86 16.25 5.66
N LYS A 137 -4.84 15.74 6.36
CA LYS A 137 -4.71 15.89 7.82
C LYS A 137 -4.57 17.34 8.26
N LYS A 138 -3.75 18.14 7.58
CA LYS A 138 -3.49 19.53 7.97
C LYS A 138 -4.67 20.44 7.68
N LYS A 139 -5.22 20.35 6.47
CA LYS A 139 -6.26 21.25 5.95
C LYS A 139 -7.66 20.85 6.39
N TYR A 140 -7.99 19.56 6.33
CA TYR A 140 -9.35 19.07 6.59
C TYR A 140 -9.48 18.25 7.88
N LYS A 141 -8.39 18.07 8.65
CA LYS A 141 -8.36 17.28 9.89
C LYS A 141 -8.78 15.82 9.70
N ILE A 142 -8.63 15.30 8.48
CA ILE A 142 -8.94 13.91 8.15
C ILE A 142 -7.75 13.04 8.54
N THR A 143 -8.01 11.97 9.31
CA THR A 143 -7.01 10.95 9.61
C THR A 143 -7.18 9.80 8.63
N THR A 144 -6.20 9.59 7.75
CA THR A 144 -6.21 8.47 6.80
C THR A 144 -5.65 7.21 7.47
N LEU A 145 -6.48 6.17 7.57
CA LEU A 145 -6.13 4.86 8.11
C LEU A 145 -5.92 3.80 7.02
N GLY A 146 -6.34 4.09 5.79
CA GLY A 146 -5.96 3.30 4.63
C GLY A 146 -6.05 4.07 3.33
N VAL A 147 -5.44 3.52 2.28
CA VAL A 147 -5.51 4.04 0.90
C VAL A 147 -5.94 2.89 0.00
N LYS A 148 -6.89 3.12 -0.89
CA LYS A 148 -7.41 2.13 -1.84
C LYS A 148 -7.21 2.64 -3.25
N ARG A 149 -6.78 1.78 -4.18
CA ARG A 149 -6.61 2.12 -5.61
C ARG A 149 -6.75 0.87 -6.47
N TRP A 150 -7.15 1.05 -7.72
CA TRP A 150 -7.03 0.03 -8.75
C TRP A 150 -5.57 -0.40 -8.92
N THR A 151 -5.32 -1.71 -8.96
CA THR A 151 -4.04 -2.24 -9.44
C THR A 151 -4.01 -2.18 -10.95
N GLU A 152 -2.85 -1.84 -11.48
CA GLU A 152 -2.61 -1.63 -12.89
C GLU A 152 -1.61 -2.70 -13.34
N THR A 153 -1.96 -3.51 -14.35
CA THR A 153 -1.02 -4.44 -14.98
C THR A 153 -0.87 -4.11 -16.45
N ASP A 154 0.36 -4.18 -16.95
CA ASP A 154 0.65 -4.09 -18.37
C ASP A 154 -0.10 -5.22 -19.11
N LEU A 155 -0.96 -4.86 -20.07
CA LEU A 155 -1.69 -5.80 -20.89
C LEU A 155 -0.71 -6.58 -21.78
N PRO A 156 -0.68 -7.91 -21.72
CA PRO A 156 0.23 -8.71 -22.54
C PRO A 156 0.06 -8.40 -24.02
N GLY A 157 1.15 -8.00 -24.70
CA GLY A 157 1.13 -7.69 -26.13
C GLY A 157 0.66 -6.28 -26.50
N VAL A 158 0.28 -5.44 -25.54
CA VAL A 158 -0.09 -4.03 -25.81
C VAL A 158 0.95 -3.11 -25.18
N ARG A 159 1.74 -2.44 -26.03
CA ARG A 159 2.91 -1.63 -25.63
C ARG A 159 2.60 -0.47 -24.65
N TYR A 160 1.32 -0.09 -24.51
CA TYR A 160 0.83 1.00 -23.64
C TYR A 160 -0.53 0.69 -22.99
N GLY A 161 -0.97 -0.57 -23.00
CA GLY A 161 -2.26 -0.94 -22.44
C GLY A 161 -2.09 -1.24 -20.96
N VAL A 162 -2.70 -0.46 -20.08
CA VAL A 162 -2.74 -0.77 -18.65
C VAL A 162 -4.17 -1.12 -18.30
N GLY A 163 -4.38 -2.36 -17.86
CA GLY A 163 -5.69 -2.86 -17.43
C GLY A 163 -5.79 -2.87 -15.91
N ALA A 164 -6.94 -2.43 -15.38
CA ALA A 164 -7.25 -2.65 -13.97
C ALA A 164 -7.41 -4.17 -13.74
N ASN A 165 -6.63 -4.75 -12.83
CA ASN A 165 -6.63 -6.20 -12.59
C ASN A 165 -6.96 -6.59 -11.15
N GLY A 166 -7.41 -5.64 -10.34
CA GLY A 166 -7.69 -5.83 -8.92
C GLY A 166 -7.70 -4.50 -8.17
N ILE A 167 -7.89 -4.57 -6.85
CA ILE A 167 -7.88 -3.40 -5.96
C ILE A 167 -6.81 -3.64 -4.89
N GLU A 168 -5.85 -2.72 -4.81
CA GLU A 168 -4.85 -2.70 -3.74
C GLU A 168 -5.31 -1.75 -2.64
N VAL A 169 -5.19 -2.22 -1.40
CA VAL A 169 -5.51 -1.45 -0.20
C VAL A 169 -4.30 -1.48 0.73
N THR A 170 -3.89 -0.31 1.17
CA THR A 170 -2.82 -0.15 2.16
C THR A 170 -3.43 0.15 3.52
N VAL A 171 -3.21 -0.74 4.51
CA VAL A 171 -3.59 -0.53 5.91
C VAL A 171 -2.47 0.21 6.63
N ARG A 172 -2.78 1.40 7.18
CA ARG A 172 -1.78 2.31 7.75
C ARG A 172 -1.66 2.25 9.27
N ASN A 173 -2.52 1.49 9.94
CA ASN A 173 -2.46 1.30 11.38
C ASN A 173 -2.62 -0.19 11.73
N ALA A 174 -1.56 -0.78 12.25
CA ALA A 174 -1.54 -2.18 12.67
C ALA A 174 -2.51 -2.49 13.81
N GLN A 175 -2.85 -1.50 14.65
CA GLN A 175 -3.78 -1.69 15.78
C GLN A 175 -5.20 -2.04 15.35
N LEU A 176 -5.54 -1.76 14.08
CA LEU A 176 -6.83 -2.16 13.52
C LEU A 176 -6.89 -3.68 13.27
N ILE A 177 -5.74 -4.34 13.14
CA ILE A 177 -5.63 -5.75 12.77
C ILE A 177 -5.72 -6.61 14.03
N ASN A 178 -6.82 -7.34 14.19
CA ASN A 178 -6.99 -8.29 15.28
C ASN A 178 -6.54 -9.68 14.83
N MET A 179 -5.41 -10.15 15.35
CA MET A 179 -4.83 -11.47 15.04
C MET A 179 -5.79 -12.63 15.28
N GLY A 180 -6.73 -12.53 16.24
CA GLY A 180 -7.72 -13.57 16.52
C GLY A 180 -8.85 -13.67 15.50
N LYS A 181 -8.85 -12.83 14.45
CA LYS A 181 -9.86 -12.80 13.39
C LYS A 181 -9.26 -12.99 11.99
N ILE A 182 -8.04 -13.53 11.92
CA ILE A 182 -7.29 -13.69 10.67
C ILE A 182 -7.24 -15.16 10.32
N ASN A 183 -7.50 -15.48 9.05
CA ASN A 183 -7.28 -16.81 8.52
C ASN A 183 -5.99 -16.84 7.70
N ILE A 184 -5.32 -17.99 7.67
CA ILE A 184 -4.17 -18.22 6.78
C ILE A 184 -4.67 -19.14 5.67
N LEU A 185 -4.57 -18.65 4.43
CA LEU A 185 -4.95 -19.40 3.24
C LEU A 185 -3.73 -20.03 2.61
N ARG A 186 -3.87 -21.31 2.22
CA ARG A 186 -2.92 -22.08 1.43
C ARG A 186 -3.34 -22.07 -0.03
N ARG A 187 -2.47 -22.60 -0.89
CA ARG A 187 -2.76 -22.70 -2.33
C ARG A 187 -4.08 -23.43 -2.61
N GLU A 188 -4.33 -24.53 -1.89
CA GLU A 188 -5.57 -25.31 -2.05
C GLU A 188 -6.82 -24.50 -1.73
N ASP A 189 -6.76 -23.62 -0.72
CA ASP A 189 -7.88 -22.76 -0.32
C ASP A 189 -8.19 -21.66 -1.36
N ILE A 190 -7.21 -21.31 -2.20
CA ILE A 190 -7.30 -20.20 -3.16
C ILE A 190 -7.71 -20.66 -4.55
N TYR A 191 -7.14 -21.75 -5.03
CA TYR A 191 -7.37 -22.23 -6.40
C TYR A 191 -8.37 -23.39 -6.50
N GLY A 192 -8.81 -23.94 -5.37
CA GLY A 192 -9.53 -25.22 -5.36
C GLY A 192 -8.61 -26.39 -5.72
N SER A 193 -9.14 -27.61 -5.56
CA SER A 193 -8.45 -28.87 -5.89
C SER A 193 -8.23 -29.05 -7.39
#